data_AF-A0A2D5BLC0-F1
#
_entry.id   AF-A0A2D5BLC0-F1
#
_cell.length_a   1.000
_cell.length_b   1.000
_cell.length_c   1.000
_cell.angle_alpha   90.00
_cell.angle_beta   90.00
_cell.angle_gamma   90.00
#
_symmetry.space_group_name_H-M   'P 1'
#
loop_
_entity.id
_entity.type
_entity.pdbx_description
1 polymer ?
#
loop_
_entity_poly.entity_id
_entity_poly.type
_entity_poly.pdbx_seq_one_letter_code
_entity_poly.pdbx_strand_id
1 'polypeptide(L)'
;MSLLVAGLASGQIVFDDPKPKKVEAKAQAAPAAGAQEQPKAKVSLKGWIDSLAGGLASKDEVVRRSAGAALLSVGAPALEPMKELAAGEGRAAREAKKVVAQLERRSMRGTRENPSARAGRDSRRAGQANAERVGKALRGAGFNDEQMKVVEESTKARREKIGEIFRQVQDGEITREESRAASREASKQLQADLKEKLGAEGFKKYQRTMRQVNGRRDRDRKTDRKADG
;
A
#
# COMPACT_ATOMS: atom_id res chain seq x y z
N MET A 1 55.61 13.78 -34.27
CA MET A 1 54.55 14.74 -33.89
C MET A 1 53.93 14.25 -32.60
N SER A 2 54.33 14.88 -31.50
CA SER A 2 53.95 14.51 -30.13
C SER A 2 52.56 15.05 -29.80
N LEU A 3 51.64 14.19 -29.38
CA LEU A 3 50.34 14.59 -28.83
C LEU A 3 50.30 14.20 -27.35
N LEU A 4 50.22 15.25 -26.53
CA LEU A 4 50.16 15.27 -25.08
C LEU A 4 48.82 14.67 -24.61
N VAL A 5 48.86 13.64 -23.78
CA VAL A 5 47.67 13.11 -23.09
C VAL A 5 47.62 13.73 -21.69
N ALA A 6 46.65 14.61 -21.47
CA ALA A 6 46.38 15.20 -20.17
C ALA A 6 45.58 14.22 -19.29
N GLY A 7 46.15 13.86 -18.14
CA GLY A 7 45.53 13.02 -17.13
C GLY A 7 44.45 13.77 -16.34
N LEU A 8 43.29 13.15 -16.17
CA LEU A 8 42.29 13.57 -15.19
C LEU A 8 42.64 12.96 -13.82
N ALA A 9 42.92 13.84 -12.86
CA ALA A 9 43.10 13.49 -11.45
C ALA A 9 41.74 13.18 -10.80
N SER A 10 41.58 11.96 -10.32
CA SER A 10 40.46 11.53 -9.49
C SER A 10 40.66 12.03 -8.06
N GLY A 11 39.93 13.07 -7.66
CA GLY A 11 39.87 13.52 -6.27
C GLY A 11 39.06 12.53 -5.42
N GLN A 12 39.71 11.84 -4.49
CA GLN A 12 39.06 11.13 -3.40
C GLN A 12 38.51 12.14 -2.40
N ILE A 13 37.18 12.16 -2.23
CA ILE A 13 36.54 12.85 -1.11
C ILE A 13 36.57 11.88 0.08
N VAL A 14 37.45 12.15 1.04
CA VAL A 14 37.47 11.48 2.35
C VAL A 14 36.39 12.13 3.20
N PHE A 15 35.34 11.38 3.53
CA PHE A 15 34.36 11.77 4.54
C PHE A 15 34.95 11.44 5.91
N ASP A 16 35.25 12.48 6.68
CA ASP A 16 35.71 12.39 8.07
C ASP A 16 34.50 12.05 8.95
N ASP A 17 34.46 10.83 9.48
CA ASP A 17 33.43 10.36 10.42
C ASP A 17 33.64 11.01 11.80
N PRO A 18 32.70 11.82 12.32
CA PRO A 18 32.80 12.31 13.68
C PRO A 18 32.54 11.16 14.67
N LYS A 19 33.61 10.73 15.36
CA LYS A 19 33.55 9.78 16.48
C LYS A 19 32.42 10.16 17.46
N PRO A 20 31.53 9.22 17.85
CA PRO A 20 30.55 9.49 18.89
C PRO A 20 31.27 9.70 20.22
N LYS A 21 31.13 10.91 20.78
CA LYS A 21 31.52 11.21 22.16
C LYS A 21 30.76 10.29 23.10
N LYS A 22 31.50 9.46 23.82
CA LYS A 22 31.05 8.68 24.96
C LYS A 22 30.56 9.66 26.04
N VAL A 23 29.27 9.94 26.07
CA VAL A 23 28.65 10.69 27.15
C VAL A 23 28.45 9.70 28.29
N GLU A 24 29.33 9.75 29.27
CA GLU A 24 29.13 9.13 30.58
C GLU A 24 27.94 9.81 31.25
N ALA A 25 26.75 9.25 31.03
CA ALA A 25 25.57 9.58 31.81
C ALA A 25 25.78 9.03 33.22
N LYS A 26 26.19 9.93 34.12
CA LYS A 26 26.07 9.80 35.57
C LYS A 26 24.67 9.29 35.90
N ALA A 27 24.58 8.06 36.38
CA ALA A 27 23.36 7.49 36.91
C ALA A 27 22.94 8.30 38.16
N GLN A 28 22.07 9.28 37.95
CA GLN A 28 21.23 9.81 39.00
C GLN A 28 20.19 8.72 39.32
N ALA A 29 20.37 8.10 40.49
CA ALA A 29 19.34 7.33 41.14
C ALA A 29 18.10 8.23 41.34
N ALA A 30 17.10 8.04 40.48
CA ALA A 30 15.73 8.44 40.76
C ALA A 30 15.00 7.22 41.34
N PRO A 31 14.16 7.41 42.37
CA PRO A 31 13.53 6.33 43.11
C PRO A 31 12.63 5.50 42.22
N ALA A 32 12.69 4.18 42.41
CA ALA A 32 11.83 3.19 41.81
C ALA A 32 10.36 3.50 42.14
N ALA A 33 9.72 4.31 41.29
CA ALA A 33 8.27 4.37 41.20
C ALA A 33 7.81 3.02 40.63
N GLY A 34 7.11 2.26 41.47
CA GLY A 34 6.71 0.90 41.21
C GLY A 34 6.18 0.70 39.80
N ALA A 35 6.89 -0.15 39.05
CA ALA A 35 6.25 -0.99 38.08
C ALA A 35 5.23 -1.84 38.85
N GLN A 36 3.99 -1.33 38.95
CA GLN A 36 2.85 -2.19 39.13
C GLN A 36 2.87 -3.14 37.93
N GLU A 37 3.40 -4.34 38.16
CA GLU A 37 3.01 -5.51 37.37
C GLU A 37 1.49 -5.45 37.27
N GLN A 38 0.99 -5.11 36.09
CA GLN A 38 -0.41 -5.30 35.81
C GLN A 38 -0.64 -6.80 36.00
N PRO A 39 -1.47 -7.21 36.97
CA PRO A 39 -1.84 -8.61 37.04
C PRO A 39 -2.42 -8.95 35.67
N LYS A 40 -1.90 -10.01 35.05
CA LYS A 40 -2.51 -10.65 33.87
C LYS A 40 -3.84 -11.26 34.30
N ALA A 41 -4.76 -10.44 34.80
CA ALA A 41 -6.14 -10.77 34.96
C ALA A 41 -6.62 -11.14 33.56
N LYS A 42 -7.23 -12.33 33.43
CA LYS A 42 -8.00 -12.69 32.25
C LYS A 42 -9.15 -11.69 32.19
N VAL A 43 -8.93 -10.51 31.60
CA VAL A 43 -9.98 -9.52 31.40
C VAL A 43 -10.98 -10.17 30.48
N SER A 44 -12.17 -10.45 31.00
CA SER A 44 -13.25 -10.98 30.19
C SER A 44 -13.57 -9.97 29.09
N LEU A 45 -13.93 -10.45 27.89
CA LEU A 45 -14.31 -9.57 26.78
C LEU A 45 -15.36 -8.54 27.22
N LYS A 46 -16.30 -8.97 28.07
CA LYS A 46 -17.30 -8.10 28.69
C LYS A 46 -16.69 -6.98 29.53
N GLY A 47 -15.79 -7.31 30.47
CA GLY A 47 -15.13 -6.29 31.29
C GLY A 47 -14.29 -5.29 30.48
N TRP A 48 -13.72 -5.74 29.36
CA TRP A 48 -13.02 -4.86 28.44
C TRP A 48 -13.99 -3.91 27.69
N ILE A 49 -15.13 -4.43 27.22
CA ILE A 49 -16.19 -3.61 26.60
C ILE A 49 -16.72 -2.57 27.60
N ASP A 50 -16.95 -2.96 28.86
CA ASP A 50 -17.44 -2.07 29.91
C ASP A 50 -16.42 -0.96 30.23
N SER A 51 -15.11 -1.28 30.22
CA SER A 51 -14.05 -0.28 30.38
C SER A 51 -14.05 0.75 29.24
N LEU A 52 -14.22 0.29 27.99
CA LEU A 52 -14.33 1.18 26.83
C LEU A 52 -15.63 2.01 26.85
N ALA A 53 -16.73 1.42 27.32
CA ALA A 53 -17.99 2.11 27.53
C ALA A 53 -17.81 3.31 28.48
N GLY A 54 -17.06 3.10 29.58
CA GLY A 54 -16.66 4.17 30.50
C GLY A 54 -15.83 5.26 29.81
N GLY A 55 -14.95 4.87 28.88
CA GLY A 55 -14.16 5.81 28.06
C GLY A 55 -15.01 6.77 27.20
N LEU A 56 -16.21 6.36 26.78
CA LEU A 56 -17.14 7.24 26.03
C LEU A 56 -17.69 8.39 26.88
N ALA A 57 -17.72 8.23 28.20
CA ALA A 57 -18.13 9.28 29.14
C ALA A 57 -17.00 10.27 29.49
N SER A 58 -15.75 9.97 29.12
CA SER A 58 -14.58 10.80 29.45
C SER A 58 -14.76 12.25 28.99
N LYS A 59 -14.25 13.23 29.72
CA LYS A 59 -14.26 14.63 29.25
C LYS A 59 -13.35 14.82 28.05
N ASP A 60 -12.25 14.08 28.00
CA ASP A 60 -11.25 14.13 26.94
C ASP A 60 -11.77 13.52 25.63
N GLU A 61 -11.68 14.30 24.55
CA GLU A 61 -12.13 13.90 23.22
C GLU A 61 -11.28 12.78 22.62
N VAL A 62 -9.97 12.77 22.88
CA VAL A 62 -9.06 11.76 22.33
C VAL A 62 -9.37 10.39 22.93
N VAL A 63 -9.60 10.34 24.25
CA VAL A 63 -10.00 9.11 24.96
C VAL A 63 -11.34 8.60 24.43
N ARG A 64 -12.32 9.49 24.29
CA ARG A 64 -13.67 9.17 23.78
C ARG A 64 -13.60 8.57 22.37
N ARG A 65 -12.88 9.24 21.46
CA ARG A 65 -12.71 8.79 20.08
C ARG A 65 -11.97 7.45 19.99
N SER A 66 -10.95 7.26 20.82
CA SER A 66 -10.18 6.02 20.88
C SER A 66 -11.03 4.86 21.40
N ALA A 67 -11.83 5.10 22.44
CA ALA A 67 -12.77 4.11 22.97
C ALA A 67 -13.83 3.70 21.93
N GLY A 68 -14.40 4.68 21.22
CA GLY A 68 -15.32 4.41 20.12
C GLY A 68 -14.68 3.58 19.00
N ALA A 69 -13.46 3.93 18.58
CA ALA A 69 -12.73 3.17 17.56
C ALA A 69 -12.40 1.74 18.00
N ALA A 70 -12.04 1.55 19.27
CA ALA A 70 -11.80 0.23 19.85
C ALA A 70 -13.08 -0.63 19.87
N LEU A 71 -14.21 -0.07 20.30
CA LEU A 71 -15.52 -0.74 20.28
C LEU A 71 -15.94 -1.16 18.85
N LEU A 72 -15.71 -0.29 17.86
CA LEU A 72 -15.93 -0.62 16.45
C LEU A 72 -15.05 -1.76 15.94
N SER A 73 -13.88 -1.95 16.55
CA SER A 73 -12.91 -2.98 16.18
C SER A 73 -13.28 -4.34 16.77
N VAL A 74 -13.93 -4.37 17.94
CA VAL A 74 -14.55 -5.59 18.48
C VAL A 74 -15.69 -6.07 17.58
N GLY A 75 -16.52 -5.14 17.09
CA GLY A 75 -17.62 -5.46 16.20
C GLY A 75 -18.86 -5.97 16.94
N ALA A 76 -19.46 -7.05 16.41
CA ALA A 76 -20.78 -7.54 16.84
C ALA A 76 -20.91 -7.85 18.35
N PRO A 77 -19.90 -8.40 19.05
CA PRO A 77 -20.01 -8.65 20.49
C PRO A 77 -20.24 -7.39 21.34
N ALA A 78 -19.91 -6.21 20.83
CA ALA A 78 -20.13 -4.94 21.53
C ALA A 78 -21.53 -4.34 21.31
N LEU A 79 -22.37 -4.92 20.43
CA LEU A 79 -23.67 -4.33 20.10
C LEU A 79 -24.63 -4.28 21.29
N GLU A 80 -24.85 -5.40 21.97
CA GLU A 80 -25.83 -5.46 23.07
C GLU A 80 -25.46 -4.52 24.24
N PRO A 81 -24.23 -4.52 24.77
CA PRO A 81 -23.83 -3.56 25.80
C PRO A 81 -23.94 -2.10 25.35
N MET A 82 -23.67 -1.81 24.07
CA MET A 82 -23.78 -0.45 23.54
C MET A 82 -25.22 -0.01 23.32
N LYS A 83 -26.15 -0.93 23.03
CA LYS A 83 -27.59 -0.62 22.95
C LYS A 83 -28.16 -0.27 24.33
N GLU A 84 -27.78 -1.03 25.35
CA GLU A 84 -28.14 -0.72 26.74
C GLU A 84 -27.63 0.66 27.14
N LEU A 85 -26.36 0.96 26.86
CA LEU A 85 -25.78 2.28 27.14
C LEU A 85 -26.44 3.40 26.33
N ALA A 86 -26.83 3.12 25.08
CA ALA A 86 -27.50 4.06 24.20
C ALA A 86 -28.94 4.38 24.63
N ALA A 87 -29.60 3.50 25.39
CA ALA A 87 -30.93 3.73 25.93
C ALA A 87 -30.95 4.75 27.07
N GLY A 88 -29.81 4.95 27.74
CA GLY A 88 -29.66 5.95 28.79
C GLY A 88 -29.65 7.39 28.29
N GLU A 89 -29.39 8.32 29.21
CA GLU A 89 -29.28 9.74 28.92
C GLU A 89 -27.85 10.28 29.10
N GLY A 90 -27.61 11.49 28.60
CA GLY A 90 -26.32 12.16 28.72
C GLY A 90 -25.36 11.89 27.56
N ARG A 91 -24.10 12.31 27.75
CA ARG A 91 -23.09 12.32 26.67
C ARG A 91 -22.68 10.91 26.24
N ALA A 92 -22.48 10.00 27.20
CA ALA A 92 -22.10 8.62 26.92
C ALA A 92 -23.13 7.91 26.04
N ALA A 93 -24.43 8.08 26.33
CA ALA A 93 -25.51 7.53 25.53
C ALA A 93 -25.53 8.09 24.09
N ARG A 94 -25.24 9.38 23.89
CA ARG A 94 -25.16 9.98 22.54
C ARG A 94 -24.02 9.39 21.71
N GLU A 95 -22.87 9.15 22.30
CA GLU A 95 -21.75 8.48 21.62
C GLU A 95 -22.03 7.00 21.38
N ALA A 96 -22.63 6.31 22.35
CA ALA A 96 -23.05 4.94 22.21
C ALA A 96 -24.01 4.77 21.02
N LYS A 97 -24.99 5.68 20.85
CA LYS A 97 -25.88 5.70 19.67
C LYS A 97 -25.11 5.78 18.35
N LYS A 98 -24.05 6.60 18.28
CA LYS A 98 -23.21 6.71 17.08
C LYS A 98 -22.46 5.40 16.81
N VAL A 99 -21.88 4.81 17.85
CA VAL A 99 -21.15 3.53 17.76
C VAL A 99 -22.10 2.40 17.34
N VAL A 100 -23.29 2.29 17.95
CA VAL A 100 -24.33 1.32 17.56
C VAL A 100 -24.71 1.49 16.09
N ALA A 101 -25.05 2.71 15.66
CA ALA A 101 -25.42 2.98 14.27
C ALA A 101 -24.27 2.66 13.29
N GLN A 102 -23.01 2.78 13.71
CA GLN A 102 -21.86 2.37 12.91
C GLN A 102 -21.67 0.86 12.88
N LEU A 103 -21.82 0.18 14.03
CA LEU A 103 -21.77 -1.27 14.13
C LEU A 103 -22.88 -1.94 13.31
N GLU A 104 -24.11 -1.44 13.36
CA GLU A 104 -25.23 -1.92 12.55
C GLU A 104 -24.99 -1.69 11.06
N ARG A 105 -24.48 -0.52 10.67
CA ARG A 105 -24.07 -0.28 9.27
C ARG A 105 -22.95 -1.22 8.83
N ARG A 106 -22.06 -1.62 9.74
CA ARG A 106 -20.95 -2.54 9.45
C ARG A 106 -21.42 -3.99 9.39
N SER A 107 -22.34 -4.40 10.24
CA SER A 107 -22.94 -5.74 10.22
C SER A 107 -23.80 -5.94 8.96
N MET A 108 -24.58 -4.92 8.57
CA MET A 108 -25.33 -4.90 7.31
C MET A 108 -24.42 -4.92 6.07
N ARG A 109 -23.19 -4.38 6.18
CA ARG A 109 -22.16 -4.49 5.13
C ARG A 109 -21.39 -5.81 5.17
N GLY A 110 -21.39 -6.51 6.29
CA GLY A 110 -20.66 -7.79 6.49
C GLY A 110 -21.19 -8.93 5.61
N THR A 111 -22.45 -8.89 5.19
CA THR A 111 -23.04 -9.82 4.22
C THR A 111 -22.87 -9.39 2.77
N ARG A 112 -22.41 -8.17 2.51
CA ARG A 112 -22.19 -7.64 1.15
C ARG A 112 -20.70 -7.64 0.84
N GLU A 113 -20.21 -8.79 0.37
CA GLU A 113 -18.87 -9.05 -0.21
C GLU A 113 -17.76 -8.12 0.28
N ASN A 114 -16.86 -8.68 1.10
CA ASN A 114 -15.61 -8.08 1.57
C ASN A 114 -15.06 -7.06 0.55
N PRO A 115 -14.88 -5.76 0.90
CA PRO A 115 -14.45 -4.74 -0.05
C PRO A 115 -13.11 -5.07 -0.72
N SER A 116 -12.27 -5.91 -0.10
CA SER A 116 -11.08 -6.49 -0.72
C SER A 116 -11.40 -7.45 -1.88
N ALA A 117 -12.46 -8.25 -1.79
CA ALA A 117 -12.94 -9.12 -2.85
C ALA A 117 -13.52 -8.32 -4.03
N ARG A 118 -14.18 -7.18 -3.75
CA ARG A 118 -14.65 -6.25 -4.78
C ARG A 118 -13.49 -5.54 -5.48
N ALA A 119 -12.53 -5.01 -4.71
CA ALA A 119 -11.31 -4.40 -5.27
C ALA A 119 -10.49 -5.40 -6.12
N GLY A 120 -10.47 -6.67 -5.73
CA GLY A 120 -9.87 -7.75 -6.51
C GLY A 120 -10.57 -8.00 -7.85
N ARG A 121 -11.90 -7.98 -7.89
CA ARG A 121 -12.66 -8.10 -9.15
C ARG A 121 -12.49 -6.90 -10.06
N ASP A 122 -12.56 -5.69 -9.52
CA ASP A 122 -12.42 -4.46 -10.31
C ASP A 122 -11.01 -4.31 -10.88
N SER A 123 -9.98 -4.69 -10.12
CA SER A 123 -8.59 -4.71 -10.61
C SER A 123 -8.35 -5.77 -11.69
N ARG A 124 -8.93 -6.97 -11.58
CA ARG A 124 -8.88 -7.99 -12.64
C ARG A 124 -9.57 -7.51 -13.91
N ARG A 125 -10.77 -6.93 -13.78
CA ARG A 125 -11.52 -6.36 -14.92
C ARG A 125 -10.78 -5.22 -15.59
N ALA A 126 -10.19 -4.30 -14.81
CA ALA A 126 -9.37 -3.22 -15.33
C ALA A 126 -8.10 -3.73 -16.02
N GLY A 127 -7.48 -4.80 -15.48
CA GLY A 127 -6.34 -5.46 -16.08
C GLY A 127 -6.66 -6.08 -17.45
N GLN A 128 -7.79 -6.79 -17.55
CA GLN A 128 -8.26 -7.39 -18.80
C GLN A 128 -8.58 -6.34 -19.86
N ALA A 129 -9.35 -5.31 -19.50
CA ALA A 129 -9.66 -4.21 -20.41
C ALA A 129 -8.40 -3.48 -20.92
N ASN A 130 -7.37 -3.36 -20.06
CA ASN A 130 -6.10 -2.79 -20.48
C ASN A 130 -5.34 -3.71 -21.44
N ALA A 131 -5.33 -5.03 -21.20
CA ALA A 131 -4.70 -6.01 -22.09
C ALA A 131 -5.36 -6.00 -23.49
N GLU A 132 -6.69 -5.96 -23.56
CA GLU A 132 -7.43 -5.87 -24.83
C GLU A 132 -7.12 -4.57 -25.58
N ARG A 133 -7.04 -3.44 -24.88
CA ARG A 133 -6.64 -2.15 -25.47
C ARG A 133 -5.24 -2.19 -26.06
N VAL A 134 -4.28 -2.77 -25.33
CA VAL A 134 -2.90 -2.91 -25.80
C VAL A 134 -2.86 -3.84 -27.02
N GLY A 135 -3.53 -4.99 -26.96
CA GLY A 135 -3.58 -5.93 -28.09
C GLY A 135 -4.20 -5.33 -29.35
N LYS A 136 -5.30 -4.57 -29.19
CA LYS A 136 -5.93 -3.84 -30.31
C LYS A 136 -4.99 -2.77 -30.88
N ALA A 137 -4.26 -2.04 -30.04
CA ALA A 137 -3.32 -1.02 -30.49
C ALA A 137 -2.11 -1.62 -31.24
N LEU A 138 -1.59 -2.76 -30.77
CA LEU A 138 -0.48 -3.46 -31.42
C LEU A 138 -0.91 -4.03 -32.78
N ARG A 139 -2.08 -4.67 -32.87
CA ARG A 139 -2.65 -5.11 -34.15
C ARG A 139 -2.89 -3.94 -35.11
N GLY A 140 -3.43 -2.83 -34.63
CA GLY A 140 -3.63 -1.61 -35.42
C GLY A 140 -2.32 -0.96 -35.88
N ALA A 141 -1.21 -1.21 -35.18
CA ALA A 141 0.12 -0.82 -35.65
C ALA A 141 0.65 -1.78 -36.73
N GLY A 142 0.06 -2.95 -36.94
CA GLY A 142 0.53 -3.99 -37.86
C GLY A 142 1.56 -4.92 -37.23
N PHE A 143 1.31 -5.36 -35.99
CA PHE A 143 1.97 -6.55 -35.43
C PHE A 143 1.25 -7.80 -35.91
N ASN A 144 2.00 -8.81 -36.36
CA ASN A 144 1.44 -10.12 -36.71
C ASN A 144 1.20 -10.99 -35.46
N ASP A 145 0.55 -12.13 -35.62
CA ASP A 145 0.20 -13.01 -34.49
C ASP A 145 1.42 -13.61 -33.79
N GLU A 146 2.51 -13.87 -34.52
CA GLU A 146 3.77 -14.37 -33.94
C GLU A 146 4.44 -13.32 -33.03
N GLN A 147 4.53 -12.07 -33.49
CA GLN A 147 5.07 -10.96 -32.71
C GLN A 147 4.18 -10.65 -31.50
N MET A 148 2.85 -10.79 -31.66
CA MET A 148 1.91 -10.66 -30.55
C MET A 148 2.16 -11.72 -29.48
N LYS A 149 2.38 -12.98 -29.89
CA LYS A 149 2.71 -14.08 -28.98
C LYS A 149 4.03 -13.83 -28.24
N VAL A 150 5.06 -13.35 -28.94
CA VAL A 150 6.33 -12.94 -28.32
C VAL A 150 6.13 -11.87 -27.25
N VAL A 151 5.31 -10.84 -27.54
CA VAL A 151 5.00 -9.79 -26.56
C VAL A 151 4.23 -10.34 -25.37
N GLU A 152 3.27 -11.23 -25.59
CA GLU A 152 2.48 -11.85 -24.53
C GLU A 152 3.34 -12.74 -23.62
N GLU A 153 4.17 -13.60 -24.17
CA GLU A 153 5.08 -14.47 -23.40
C GLU A 153 6.07 -13.65 -22.57
N SER A 154 6.73 -12.66 -23.17
CA SER A 154 7.67 -11.80 -22.45
C SER A 154 6.97 -10.96 -21.37
N THR A 155 5.76 -10.46 -21.61
CA THR A 155 5.00 -9.72 -20.58
C THR A 155 4.50 -10.61 -19.45
N LYS A 156 4.12 -11.86 -19.75
CA LYS A 156 3.77 -12.88 -18.74
C LYS A 156 4.97 -13.20 -17.85
N ALA A 157 6.15 -13.46 -18.43
CA ALA A 157 7.37 -13.72 -17.68
C ALA A 157 7.73 -12.55 -16.73
N ARG A 158 7.64 -11.31 -17.21
CA ARG A 158 7.83 -10.13 -16.35
C ARG A 158 6.80 -10.07 -15.21
N ARG A 159 5.54 -10.41 -15.48
CA ARG A 159 4.47 -10.38 -14.47
C ARG A 159 4.73 -11.39 -13.36
N GLU A 160 5.18 -12.59 -13.72
CA GLU A 160 5.56 -13.62 -12.75
C GLU A 160 6.71 -13.14 -11.87
N LYS A 161 7.77 -12.57 -12.47
CA LYS A 161 8.90 -11.99 -11.73
C LYS A 161 8.49 -10.85 -10.79
N ILE A 162 7.60 -9.94 -11.22
CA ILE A 162 7.08 -8.89 -10.34
C ILE A 162 6.22 -9.48 -9.22
N GLY A 163 5.44 -10.53 -9.50
CA GLY A 163 4.64 -11.23 -8.50
C GLY A 163 5.48 -11.95 -7.46
N GLU A 164 6.66 -12.44 -7.83
CA GLU A 164 7.65 -12.99 -6.91
C GLU A 164 8.29 -11.89 -6.05
N ILE A 165 8.75 -10.79 -6.66
CA ILE A 165 9.26 -9.62 -5.93
C ILE A 165 8.24 -9.11 -4.91
N PHE A 166 6.95 -9.10 -5.24
CA PHE A 166 5.90 -8.66 -4.32
C PHE A 166 5.71 -9.62 -3.14
N ARG A 167 5.82 -10.93 -3.38
CA ARG A 167 5.80 -11.94 -2.32
C ARG A 167 6.99 -11.75 -1.36
N GLN A 168 8.20 -11.57 -1.90
CA GLN A 168 9.40 -11.30 -1.08
C GLN A 168 9.26 -10.06 -0.19
N VAL A 169 8.61 -8.99 -0.69
CA VAL A 169 8.30 -7.81 0.14
C VAL A 169 7.30 -8.13 1.25
N GLN A 170 6.27 -8.91 0.93
CA GLN A 170 5.24 -9.29 1.88
C GLN A 170 5.80 -10.20 2.98
N ASP A 171 6.74 -11.07 2.62
CA ASP A 171 7.43 -11.99 3.54
C ASP A 171 8.57 -11.30 4.32
N GLY A 172 8.91 -10.05 3.95
CA GLY A 172 9.96 -9.26 4.60
C GLY A 172 11.38 -9.65 4.20
N GLU A 173 11.55 -10.50 3.17
CA GLU A 173 12.85 -10.92 2.65
C GLU A 173 13.61 -9.77 1.97
N ILE A 174 12.88 -8.86 1.33
CA ILE A 174 13.45 -7.66 0.71
C ILE A 174 12.72 -6.41 1.17
N THR A 175 13.47 -5.33 1.26
CA THR A 175 12.95 -4.01 1.56
C THR A 175 12.16 -3.44 0.37
N ARG A 176 11.39 -2.38 0.65
CA ARG A 176 10.65 -1.64 -0.39
C ARG A 176 11.56 -0.99 -1.43
N GLU A 177 12.78 -0.63 -1.05
CA GLU A 177 13.76 -0.03 -1.98
C GLU A 177 14.36 -1.07 -2.92
N GLU A 178 14.74 -2.22 -2.38
CA GLU A 178 15.22 -3.37 -3.16
C GLU A 178 14.14 -3.86 -4.13
N SER A 179 12.88 -3.92 -3.67
CA SER A 179 11.74 -4.26 -4.54
C SER A 179 11.59 -3.30 -5.73
N ARG A 180 11.81 -2.00 -5.53
CA ARG A 180 11.78 -1.01 -6.61
C ARG A 180 12.95 -1.22 -7.58
N ALA A 181 14.15 -1.54 -7.08
CA ALA A 181 15.31 -1.85 -7.91
C ALA A 181 15.07 -3.12 -8.74
N ALA A 182 14.65 -4.22 -8.10
CA ALA A 182 14.33 -5.48 -8.75
C ALA A 182 13.23 -5.33 -9.82
N SER A 183 12.20 -4.51 -9.54
CA SER A 183 11.14 -4.21 -10.51
C SER A 183 11.66 -3.43 -11.73
N ARG A 184 12.63 -2.54 -11.55
CA ARG A 184 13.29 -1.83 -12.65
C ARG A 184 14.13 -2.79 -13.49
N GLU A 185 14.86 -3.70 -12.85
CA GLU A 185 15.64 -4.73 -13.55
C GLU A 185 14.76 -5.69 -14.33
N ALA A 186 13.68 -6.20 -13.75
CA ALA A 186 12.69 -7.02 -14.47
C ALA A 186 12.10 -6.28 -15.69
N SER A 187 11.97 -4.95 -15.59
CA SER A 187 11.52 -4.13 -16.72
C SER A 187 12.60 -3.92 -17.79
N LYS A 188 13.88 -3.81 -17.40
CA LYS A 188 15.02 -3.75 -18.34
C LYS A 188 15.19 -5.07 -19.08
N GLN A 189 15.08 -6.19 -18.38
CA GLN A 189 15.14 -7.55 -18.97
C GLN A 189 14.03 -7.75 -19.99
N LEU A 190 12.78 -7.39 -19.66
CA LEU A 190 11.69 -7.40 -20.63
C LEU A 190 12.03 -6.60 -21.89
N GLN A 191 12.61 -5.40 -21.74
CA GLN A 191 12.97 -4.58 -22.88
C GLN A 191 14.08 -5.18 -23.73
N ALA A 192 15.08 -5.82 -23.10
CA ALA A 192 16.14 -6.54 -23.80
C ALA A 192 15.57 -7.72 -24.59
N ASP A 193 14.78 -8.58 -23.93
CA ASP A 193 14.15 -9.76 -24.54
C ASP A 193 13.26 -9.40 -25.72
N LEU A 194 12.44 -8.34 -25.57
CA LEU A 194 11.58 -7.86 -26.65
C LEU A 194 12.41 -7.28 -27.81
N LYS A 195 13.52 -6.60 -27.52
CA LYS A 195 14.39 -6.04 -28.55
C LYS A 195 15.11 -7.14 -29.34
N GLU A 196 15.53 -8.19 -28.66
CA GLU A 196 16.14 -9.37 -29.28
C GLU A 196 15.12 -10.11 -30.16
N LYS A 197 13.95 -10.46 -29.62
CA LYS A 197 12.96 -11.29 -30.33
C LYS A 197 12.19 -10.56 -31.43
N LEU A 198 11.91 -9.26 -31.27
CA LEU A 198 11.18 -8.47 -32.27
C LEU A 198 12.10 -7.74 -33.27
N GLY A 199 13.41 -7.72 -33.01
CA GLY A 199 14.36 -6.87 -33.70
C GLY A 199 14.21 -5.38 -33.37
N ALA A 200 15.15 -4.57 -33.86
CA ALA A 200 15.21 -3.14 -33.54
C ALA A 200 13.99 -2.35 -34.04
N GLU A 201 13.51 -2.62 -35.25
CA GLU A 201 12.36 -1.94 -35.83
C GLU A 201 11.05 -2.33 -35.14
N GLY A 202 10.82 -3.63 -34.94
CA GLY A 202 9.65 -4.15 -34.22
C GLY A 202 9.59 -3.60 -32.80
N PHE A 203 10.72 -3.54 -32.10
CA PHE A 203 10.79 -2.97 -30.75
C PHE A 203 10.53 -1.46 -30.73
N LYS A 204 11.08 -0.68 -31.68
CA LYS A 204 10.80 0.76 -31.78
C LYS A 204 9.31 1.03 -32.03
N LYS A 205 8.69 0.21 -32.88
CA LYS A 205 7.25 0.23 -33.16
C LYS A 205 6.43 -0.08 -31.90
N TYR A 206 6.79 -1.13 -31.17
CA TYR A 206 6.19 -1.49 -29.88
C TYR A 206 6.26 -0.32 -28.88
N GLN A 207 7.44 0.30 -28.71
CA GLN A 207 7.61 1.44 -27.82
C GLN A 207 6.72 2.63 -28.20
N ARG A 208 6.63 2.95 -29.50
CA ARG A 208 5.78 4.03 -30.00
C ARG A 208 4.30 3.76 -29.69
N THR A 209 3.83 2.54 -29.95
CA THR A 209 2.44 2.14 -29.66
C THR A 209 2.14 2.23 -28.16
N MET A 210 3.04 1.73 -27.30
CA MET A 210 2.86 1.80 -25.84
C MET A 210 2.85 3.23 -25.31
N ARG A 211 3.68 4.14 -25.85
CA ARG A 211 3.61 5.57 -25.52
C ARG A 211 2.28 6.19 -25.91
N GLN A 212 1.71 5.82 -27.05
CA GLN A 212 0.40 6.33 -27.48
C GLN A 212 -0.74 5.82 -26.60
N VAL A 213 -0.71 4.53 -26.23
CA VAL A 213 -1.73 3.94 -25.33
C VAL A 213 -1.69 4.62 -23.95
N ASN A 214 -0.50 4.84 -23.39
CA ASN A 214 -0.34 5.48 -22.10
C ASN A 214 -0.66 6.98 -22.15
N GLY A 215 -0.22 7.69 -23.19
CA GLY A 215 -0.43 9.14 -23.34
C GLY A 215 -1.90 9.53 -23.58
N ARG A 216 -2.76 8.63 -24.07
CA ARG A 216 -4.22 8.88 -24.12
C ARG A 216 -4.81 8.94 -22.71
N ARG A 217 -4.37 8.06 -21.80
CA ARG A 217 -4.87 7.99 -20.43
C ARG A 217 -4.63 9.28 -19.64
N ASP A 218 -3.52 9.95 -19.88
CA ASP A 218 -3.19 11.21 -19.21
C ASP A 218 -4.00 12.38 -19.74
N ARG A 219 -4.46 12.33 -21.00
CA ARG A 219 -5.39 13.34 -21.55
C ARG A 219 -6.79 13.17 -20.99
N ASP A 220 -7.32 11.95 -20.98
CA ASP A 220 -8.67 11.67 -20.46
C ASP A 220 -8.78 12.10 -18.98
N ARG A 221 -7.74 11.82 -18.16
CA ARG A 221 -7.69 12.29 -16.76
C ARG A 221 -7.64 13.80 -16.61
N LYS A 222 -7.03 14.51 -17.57
CA LYS A 222 -6.98 15.98 -17.56
C LYS A 222 -8.31 16.61 -17.96
N THR A 223 -9.07 15.98 -18.85
CA THR A 223 -10.40 16.47 -19.25
C THR A 223 -11.41 16.26 -18.13
N ASP A 224 -11.40 15.10 -17.46
CA ASP A 224 -12.32 14.81 -16.36
C ASP A 224 -12.11 15.79 -15.19
N ARG A 225 -10.85 16.06 -14.83
CA ARG A 225 -10.51 17.01 -13.75
C ARG A 225 -10.91 18.47 -14.05
N LYS A 226 -11.15 18.83 -15.30
CA LYS A 226 -11.63 20.17 -15.70
C LYS A 226 -13.16 20.27 -15.73
N ALA A 227 -13.88 19.15 -15.75
CA ALA A 227 -15.34 19.15 -15.78
C ALA A 227 -15.96 19.26 -14.37
N ASP A 228 -15.20 18.89 -13.34
CA ASP A 228 -15.65 18.87 -11.93
C ASP A 228 -15.30 20.14 -11.12
N GLY A 229 -14.81 21.21 -11.77
CA GLY A 229 -14.43 22.46 -11.12
C GLY A 229 -14.91 23.68 -11.88
#